data_AF-A0A9X5X8W4-F1
#
_entry.id   AF-A0A9X5X8W4-F1
#
_cell.length_a   1.000
_cell.length_b   1.000
_cell.length_c   1.000
_cell.angle_alpha   90.00
_cell.angle_beta   90.00
_cell.angle_gamma   90.00
#
_symmetry.space_group_name_H-M   'P 1'
#
loop_
_entity.id
_entity.type
_entity.pdbx_description
1 polymer ?
#
loop_
_entity_poly.entity_id
_entity_poly.type
_entity_poly.pdbx_seq_one_letter_code
_entity_poly.pdbx_strand_id
1 'polypeptide(L)'
;SGTGYWSAATGGYRPDLLELALGHQATLPDVLGPSEAAGTTPEGLLISAGTGETMAAAFGLGIGLGDAVVSLGASGSVMAVHPEALVDASGMITSLADATGMHLPVVTTLNAVRTLRGAVELLGLPDLESLSELAMKSTPGSHGLVLLPYLEGERTPNLP
;
A
#
# COMPACT_ATOMS: atom_id res chain seq x y z
N SER A 1 1.58 12.50 -1.62
CA SER A 1 2.58 11.52 -1.15
C SER A 1 2.99 10.49 -2.21
N GLY A 2 2.09 9.95 -3.03
CA GLY A 2 2.44 8.92 -4.03
C GLY A 2 3.17 9.39 -5.30
N THR A 3 3.50 10.67 -5.44
CA THR A 3 4.11 11.23 -6.66
C THR A 3 5.61 11.00 -6.78
N GLY A 4 6.29 10.63 -5.68
CA GLY A 4 7.76 10.52 -5.62
C GLY A 4 8.49 11.85 -5.41
N TYR A 5 7.84 13.00 -5.66
CA TYR A 5 8.40 14.34 -5.49
C TYR A 5 7.61 15.24 -4.53
N TRP A 6 6.63 14.70 -3.78
CA TRP A 6 6.04 15.35 -2.62
C TRP A 6 6.40 14.59 -1.35
N SER A 7 6.98 15.29 -0.39
CA SER A 7 7.51 14.71 0.86
C SER A 7 6.44 14.72 1.94
N ALA A 8 6.00 13.54 2.37
CA ALA A 8 5.10 13.40 3.51
C ALA A 8 5.74 13.87 4.82
N ALA A 9 7.06 13.73 4.96
CA ALA A 9 7.79 14.14 6.16
C ALA A 9 7.80 15.66 6.37
N THR A 10 7.79 16.44 5.28
CA THR A 10 7.88 17.90 5.34
C THR A 10 6.59 18.60 4.89
N GLY A 11 5.59 17.84 4.42
CA GLY A 11 4.33 18.39 3.90
C GLY A 11 4.48 19.21 2.62
N GLY A 12 5.55 19.00 1.84
CA GLY A 12 5.91 19.90 0.75
C GLY A 12 6.53 19.21 -0.46
N TYR A 13 6.46 19.88 -1.60
CA TYR A 13 7.12 19.41 -2.82
C TYR A 13 8.64 19.48 -2.70
N ARG A 14 9.30 18.60 -3.45
CA ARG A 14 10.75 18.55 -3.65
C ARG A 14 11.04 18.94 -5.10
N PRO A 15 11.28 20.23 -5.38
CA PRO A 15 11.49 20.72 -6.74
C PRO A 15 12.69 20.06 -7.43
N ASP A 16 13.71 19.71 -6.65
CA ASP A 16 14.88 18.97 -7.11
C ASP A 16 14.54 17.57 -7.62
N LEU A 17 13.65 16.85 -6.93
CA LEU A 17 13.17 15.53 -7.38
C LEU A 17 12.19 15.63 -8.54
N LEU A 18 11.35 16.68 -8.55
CA LEU A 18 10.44 16.97 -9.65
C LEU A 18 11.21 17.22 -10.96
N GLU A 19 12.20 18.11 -10.92
CA GLU A 19 13.01 18.47 -12.08
C GLU A 19 13.86 17.28 -12.55
N LEU A 20 14.36 16.45 -11.63
CA LEU A 20 15.04 15.21 -11.98
C LEU A 20 14.10 14.22 -12.70
N ALA A 21 12.85 14.09 -12.25
CA ALA A 21 11.88 13.17 -12.84
C ALA A 21 11.33 13.64 -14.20
N LEU A 22 11.08 14.94 -14.36
CA LEU A 22 10.47 15.52 -15.56
C LEU A 22 11.51 16.06 -16.57
N GLY A 23 12.73 16.33 -16.13
CA GLY A 23 13.77 17.01 -16.92
C GLY A 23 13.57 18.53 -17.04
N HIS A 24 12.57 19.11 -16.38
CA HIS A 24 12.30 20.54 -16.34
C HIS A 24 11.43 20.92 -15.13
N GLN A 25 11.35 22.22 -14.82
CA GLN A 25 10.43 22.73 -13.81
C GLN A 25 8.98 22.70 -14.29
N ALA A 26 8.03 22.54 -13.36
CA ALA A 26 6.60 22.54 -13.63
C ALA A 26 5.82 23.21 -12.51
N THR A 27 4.69 23.84 -12.87
CA THR A 27 3.71 24.31 -11.89
C THR A 27 2.98 23.10 -11.30
N LEU A 28 2.85 23.09 -9.98
CA LEU A 28 2.22 22.01 -9.23
C LEU A 28 0.93 22.51 -8.57
N PRO A 29 -0.07 21.63 -8.38
CA PRO A 29 -1.27 21.99 -7.65
C PRO A 29 -0.95 22.25 -6.17
N ASP A 30 -1.78 23.06 -5.50
CA ASP A 30 -1.73 23.18 -4.05
C ASP A 30 -2.13 21.85 -3.38
N VAL A 31 -1.48 21.54 -2.26
CA VAL A 31 -1.79 20.34 -1.47
C VAL A 31 -2.50 20.80 -0.20
N LEU A 32 -3.79 20.48 -0.14
CA LEU A 32 -4.66 20.82 0.98
C LEU A 32 -4.40 19.91 2.19
N GLY A 33 -4.67 20.44 3.39
CA GLY A 33 -4.68 19.67 4.62
C GLY A 33 -5.81 18.62 4.65
N PRO A 34 -5.70 17.57 5.49
CA PRO A 34 -6.68 16.47 5.52
C PRO A 34 -8.12 16.89 5.82
N SER A 35 -8.30 17.97 6.59
CA SER A 35 -9.61 18.53 6.95
C SER A 35 -9.89 19.88 6.27
N GLU A 36 -9.07 20.27 5.31
CA GLU A 36 -9.25 21.52 4.59
C GLU A 36 -10.30 21.35 3.47
N ALA A 37 -11.08 22.41 3.24
CA ALA A 37 -12.08 22.43 2.18
C ALA A 37 -11.40 22.72 0.84
N ALA A 38 -11.66 21.90 -0.18
CA ALA A 38 -11.26 22.19 -1.55
C ALA A 38 -12.10 23.29 -2.20
N GLY A 39 -13.21 23.67 -1.56
CA GLY A 39 -14.08 24.75 -1.99
C GLY A 39 -15.53 24.47 -1.62
N THR A 40 -16.44 25.17 -2.30
CA THR A 40 -17.88 24.99 -2.16
C THR A 40 -18.55 24.93 -3.52
N THR A 41 -19.62 24.14 -3.64
CA THR A 41 -20.49 24.19 -4.83
C THR A 41 -21.24 25.53 -4.90
N PRO A 42 -21.84 25.89 -6.05
CA PRO A 42 -22.65 27.11 -6.18
C PRO A 42 -23.80 27.20 -5.17
N GLU A 43 -24.32 26.05 -4.72
CA GLU A 43 -25.38 25.93 -3.71
C GLU A 43 -24.86 26.03 -2.27
N GLY A 44 -23.55 26.19 -2.07
CA GLY A 44 -22.91 26.35 -0.77
C GLY A 44 -22.52 25.03 -0.08
N LEU A 45 -22.52 23.90 -0.78
CA LEU A 45 -22.09 22.62 -0.21
C LEU A 45 -20.56 22.53 -0.16
N LEU A 46 -20.00 22.11 0.97
CA LEU A 46 -18.55 21.93 1.14
C LEU A 46 -18.04 20.77 0.27
N ILE A 47 -16.89 21.00 -0.38
CA ILE A 47 -16.14 20.01 -1.13
C ILE A 47 -14.90 19.64 -0.30
N SER A 48 -14.77 18.35 0.05
CA SER A 48 -13.60 17.84 0.77
C SER A 48 -12.35 17.85 -0.11
N ALA A 49 -11.16 18.01 0.51
CA ALA A 49 -9.87 17.75 -0.14
C ALA A 49 -9.76 16.35 -0.75
N GLY A 50 -10.51 15.39 -0.21
CA GLY A 50 -10.42 13.99 -0.59
C GLY A 50 -9.08 13.36 -0.19
N THR A 51 -8.84 12.13 -0.63
CA THR A 51 -7.58 11.42 -0.39
C THR A 51 -7.41 10.28 -1.39
N GLY A 52 -6.23 9.66 -1.42
CA GLY A 52 -5.95 8.50 -2.27
C GLY A 52 -6.67 7.25 -1.79
N GLU A 53 -6.93 6.29 -2.69
CA GLU A 53 -7.68 5.06 -2.40
C GLU A 53 -7.17 4.32 -1.16
N THR A 54 -5.86 4.09 -1.05
CA THR A 54 -5.27 3.36 0.10
C THR A 54 -5.49 4.09 1.42
N MET A 55 -5.35 5.42 1.43
CA MET A 55 -5.60 6.24 2.62
C MET A 55 -7.09 6.26 2.97
N ALA A 56 -7.97 6.31 1.97
CA ALA A 56 -9.41 6.25 2.16
C ALA A 56 -9.86 4.89 2.71
N ALA A 57 -9.29 3.79 2.22
CA ALA A 57 -9.57 2.45 2.72
C ALA A 57 -9.14 2.29 4.18
N ALA A 58 -7.91 2.72 4.50
CA ALA A 58 -7.41 2.79 5.87
C ALA A 58 -8.37 3.59 6.77
N PHE A 59 -8.69 4.82 6.38
CA PHE A 59 -9.59 5.69 7.14
C PHE A 59 -10.99 5.09 7.32
N GLY A 60 -11.57 4.51 6.26
CA GLY A 60 -12.89 3.89 6.29
C GLY A 60 -12.96 2.63 7.16
N LEU A 61 -11.85 1.90 7.29
CA LEU A 61 -11.73 0.76 8.21
C LEU A 61 -11.53 1.20 9.68
N GLY A 62 -11.28 2.49 9.92
CA GLY A 62 -11.05 3.02 11.27
C GLY A 62 -9.75 2.55 11.90
N ILE A 63 -8.71 2.30 11.09
CA ILE A 63 -7.42 1.80 11.60
C ILE A 63 -6.78 2.81 12.56
N GLY A 64 -6.28 2.33 13.69
CA GLY A 64 -5.59 3.12 14.69
C GLY A 64 -4.12 2.75 14.85
N LEU A 65 -3.46 3.41 15.82
CA LEU A 65 -2.11 3.06 16.21
C LEU A 65 -2.08 1.65 16.81
N GLY A 66 -1.18 0.81 16.29
CA GLY A 66 -1.05 -0.60 16.68
C GLY A 66 -1.85 -1.57 15.81
N ASP A 67 -2.77 -1.07 14.98
CA ASP A 67 -3.48 -1.88 14.01
C ASP A 67 -2.66 -2.06 12.73
N ALA A 68 -2.84 -3.21 12.08
CA ALA A 68 -2.35 -3.47 10.74
C ALA A 68 -3.47 -4.10 9.91
N VAL A 69 -3.58 -3.65 8.66
CA VAL A 69 -4.51 -4.22 7.68
C VAL A 69 -3.72 -4.92 6.61
N VAL A 70 -4.10 -6.16 6.35
CA VAL A 70 -3.60 -6.95 5.22
C VAL A 70 -4.71 -7.00 4.17
N SER A 71 -4.48 -6.34 3.04
CA SER A 71 -5.35 -6.44 1.87
C SER A 71 -4.82 -7.54 0.96
N LEU A 72 -5.68 -8.50 0.62
CA LEU A 72 -5.35 -9.65 -0.22
C LEU A 72 -6.18 -9.60 -1.52
N GLY A 73 -5.55 -9.12 -2.59
CA GLY A 73 -6.05 -9.20 -3.95
C GLY A 73 -5.12 -10.06 -4.82
N ALA A 74 -5.10 -9.78 -6.13
CA ALA A 74 -4.10 -10.35 -7.03
C ALA A 74 -2.68 -10.05 -6.50
N SER A 75 -2.44 -8.78 -6.17
CA SER A 75 -1.36 -8.32 -5.28
C SER A 75 -1.86 -8.20 -3.84
N GLY A 76 -0.93 -8.17 -2.89
CA GLY A 76 -1.21 -7.93 -1.48
C GLY A 76 -0.60 -6.63 -0.99
N SER A 77 -1.22 -6.02 0.00
CA SER A 77 -0.61 -4.91 0.73
C SER A 77 -0.80 -5.05 2.24
N VAL A 78 0.20 -4.57 2.98
CA VAL A 78 0.14 -4.42 4.43
C VAL A 78 0.28 -2.95 4.72
N MET A 79 -0.65 -2.39 5.50
CA MET A 79 -0.63 -0.98 5.89
C MET A 79 -0.94 -0.81 7.38
N ALA A 80 -0.36 0.22 7.96
CA ALA A 80 -0.58 0.61 9.36
C ALA A 80 -0.54 2.14 9.47
N VAL A 81 -1.13 2.72 10.53
CA VAL A 81 -0.97 4.14 10.85
C VAL A 81 0.27 4.34 11.70
N HIS A 82 1.02 5.40 11.43
CA HIS A 82 2.23 5.75 12.14
C HIS A 82 2.29 7.27 12.43
N PRO A 83 2.77 7.70 13.61
CA PRO A 83 2.89 9.13 13.96
C PRO A 83 3.98 9.86 13.18
N GLU A 84 4.92 9.14 12.59
CA GLU A 84 6.07 9.70 11.88
C GLU A 84 6.18 9.17 10.47
N ALA A 85 6.69 10.00 9.55
CA ALA A 85 7.02 9.59 8.19
C ALA A 85 8.23 8.65 8.24
N LEU A 86 7.98 7.34 8.10
CA LEU A 86 9.05 6.34 8.15
C LEU A 86 9.99 6.51 6.95
N VAL A 87 11.29 6.48 7.25
CA VAL A 87 12.35 6.45 6.24
C VAL A 87 12.94 5.06 6.23
N ASP A 88 12.73 4.34 5.13
CA ASP A 88 13.28 3.01 4.91
C ASP A 88 14.36 3.05 3.82
N ALA A 89 15.62 2.91 4.24
CA ALA A 89 16.76 2.91 3.34
C ALA A 89 16.80 1.70 2.38
N SER A 90 16.06 0.63 2.69
CA SER A 90 15.96 -0.55 1.83
C SER A 90 14.95 -0.38 0.68
N GLY A 91 14.06 0.61 0.76
CA GLY A 91 13.03 0.87 -0.23
C GLY A 91 11.85 -0.12 -0.23
N MET A 92 11.71 -0.94 0.83
CA MET A 92 10.61 -1.89 1.00
C MET A 92 9.32 -1.20 1.46
N ILE A 93 9.42 -0.14 2.25
CA ILE A 93 8.28 0.61 2.80
C ILE A 93 8.04 1.86 1.97
N THR A 94 6.82 1.96 1.42
CA THR A 94 6.31 3.23 0.88
C THR A 94 5.65 4.00 2.01
N SER A 95 6.28 5.08 2.50
CA SER A 95 5.69 5.93 3.54
C SER A 95 4.81 7.01 2.92
N LEU A 96 3.50 6.89 3.09
CA LEU A 96 2.51 7.84 2.58
C LEU A 96 2.03 8.77 3.70
N ALA A 97 1.51 9.94 3.35
CA ALA A 97 0.65 10.70 4.27
C ALA A 97 -0.72 10.00 4.33
N ASP A 98 -1.32 9.93 5.51
CA ASP A 98 -2.66 9.37 5.68
C ASP A 98 -3.76 10.42 5.44
N ALA A 99 -5.02 10.06 5.70
CA ALA A 99 -6.17 10.95 5.57
C ALA A 99 -6.49 11.77 6.84
N THR A 100 -5.66 11.71 7.88
CA THR A 100 -5.90 12.33 9.20
C THR A 100 -4.80 13.31 9.63
N GLY A 101 -3.68 13.35 8.90
CA GLY A 101 -2.51 14.17 9.22
C GLY A 101 -1.34 13.38 9.82
N MET A 102 -1.49 12.06 9.89
CA MET A 102 -0.48 11.08 10.28
C MET A 102 0.18 10.48 9.02
N HIS A 103 0.86 9.35 9.17
CA HIS A 103 1.54 8.64 8.11
C HIS A 103 1.01 7.23 7.96
N LEU A 104 1.08 6.71 6.74
CA LEU A 104 0.63 5.39 6.36
C LEU A 104 1.77 4.65 5.66
N PRO A 105 2.66 3.96 6.42
CA PRO A 105 3.56 3.00 5.83
C PRO A 105 2.80 1.87 5.15
N VAL A 106 3.18 1.57 3.92
CA VAL A 106 2.60 0.51 3.11
C VAL A 106 3.71 -0.37 2.55
N VAL A 107 3.55 -1.68 2.70
CA VAL A 107 4.34 -2.70 2.00
C VAL A 107 3.43 -3.36 0.97
N THR A 108 3.93 -3.61 -0.23
CA THR A 108 3.18 -4.27 -1.31
C THR A 108 3.93 -5.48 -1.83
N THR A 109 3.22 -6.59 -1.96
CA THR A 109 3.68 -7.83 -2.62
C THR A 109 2.85 -8.07 -3.87
N LEU A 110 3.50 -8.53 -4.94
CA LEU A 110 2.84 -8.98 -6.17
C LEU A 110 2.23 -10.37 -6.01
N ASN A 111 2.79 -11.20 -5.14
CA ASN A 111 2.44 -12.61 -4.99
C ASN A 111 1.55 -12.85 -3.76
N ALA A 112 0.27 -12.47 -3.86
CA ALA A 112 -0.74 -12.73 -2.83
C ALA A 112 -1.68 -13.88 -3.21
N VAL A 113 -2.93 -13.60 -3.59
CA VAL A 113 -3.92 -14.64 -3.95
C VAL A 113 -3.43 -15.46 -5.14
N ARG A 114 -2.61 -14.87 -6.01
CA ARG A 114 -2.03 -15.57 -7.16
C ARG A 114 -1.18 -16.78 -6.76
N THR A 115 -0.41 -16.69 -5.68
CA THR A 115 0.38 -17.82 -5.17
C THR A 115 -0.50 -19.00 -4.81
N LEU A 116 -1.66 -18.73 -4.19
CA LEU A 116 -2.62 -19.77 -3.84
C LEU A 116 -3.18 -20.45 -5.09
N ARG A 117 -3.50 -19.67 -6.14
CA ARG A 117 -3.95 -20.22 -7.43
C ARG A 117 -2.86 -21.04 -8.11
N GLY A 118 -1.62 -20.56 -8.11
CA GLY A 118 -0.48 -21.32 -8.63
C GLY A 118 -0.28 -22.65 -7.89
N ALA A 119 -0.51 -22.69 -6.58
CA ALA A 119 -0.46 -23.93 -5.80
C ALA A 119 -1.59 -24.91 -6.15
N VAL A 120 -2.82 -24.42 -6.41
CA VAL A 120 -3.93 -25.24 -6.92
C VAL A 120 -3.54 -25.90 -8.24
N GLU A 121 -3.02 -25.13 -9.19
CA GLU A 121 -2.60 -25.62 -10.50
C GLU A 121 -1.44 -26.63 -10.39
N LEU A 122 -0.41 -26.29 -9.60
CA LEU A 122 0.77 -27.15 -9.40
C LEU A 122 0.42 -28.51 -8.80
N LEU A 123 -0.55 -28.55 -7.88
CA LEU A 123 -0.98 -29.76 -7.20
C LEU A 123 -2.10 -30.50 -7.93
N GLY A 124 -2.59 -29.97 -9.05
CA GLY A 124 -3.70 -30.55 -9.81
C GLY A 124 -5.01 -30.59 -9.02
N LEU A 125 -5.23 -29.61 -8.14
CA LEU A 125 -6.44 -29.50 -7.32
C LEU A 125 -7.55 -28.81 -8.13
N PRO A 126 -8.84 -29.10 -7.83
CA PRO A 126 -9.94 -28.49 -8.58
C PRO A 126 -10.18 -27.02 -8.22
N ASP A 127 -9.88 -26.60 -6.99
CA ASP A 127 -10.16 -25.25 -6.49
C ASP A 127 -9.34 -24.88 -5.21
N LEU A 128 -9.55 -23.65 -4.73
CA LEU A 128 -8.93 -23.12 -3.50
C LEU A 128 -9.47 -23.78 -2.22
N GLU A 129 -10.69 -24.31 -2.23
CA GLU A 129 -11.26 -25.01 -1.07
C GLU A 129 -10.50 -26.32 -0.83
N SER A 130 -10.25 -27.09 -1.91
CA SER A 130 -9.43 -28.30 -1.88
C SER A 130 -8.00 -28.04 -1.41
N LEU A 131 -7.40 -26.90 -1.80
CA LEU A 131 -6.10 -26.47 -1.27
C LEU A 131 -6.15 -26.21 0.23
N SER A 132 -7.22 -25.56 0.71
CA SER A 132 -7.43 -25.27 2.13
C SER A 132 -7.59 -26.56 2.93
N GLU A 133 -8.39 -27.52 2.45
CA GLU A 133 -8.54 -28.83 3.07
C GLU A 133 -7.22 -29.61 3.15
N LEU A 134 -6.39 -29.53 2.11
CA LEU A 134 -5.08 -30.17 2.10
C LEU A 134 -4.12 -29.49 3.09
N ALA A 135 -4.11 -28.16 3.14
CA ALA A 135 -3.30 -27.39 4.08
C ALA A 135 -3.64 -27.74 5.54
N MET A 136 -4.92 -27.95 5.85
CA MET A 136 -5.40 -28.33 7.19
C MET A 136 -4.96 -29.73 7.65
N LYS A 137 -4.51 -30.60 6.73
CA LYS A 137 -3.92 -31.91 7.07
C LYS A 137 -2.44 -31.80 7.47
N SER A 138 -1.80 -30.66 7.22
CA SER A 138 -0.43 -30.39 7.62
C SER A 138 -0.35 -29.94 9.08
N THR A 139 0.87 -29.86 9.61
CA THR A 139 1.15 -29.25 10.91
C THR A 139 1.72 -27.83 10.68
N PRO A 140 1.38 -26.82 11.52
CA PRO A 140 1.99 -25.49 11.41
C PRO A 140 3.51 -25.54 11.28
N GLY A 141 4.05 -24.77 10.32
CA GLY A 141 5.47 -24.80 9.95
C GLY A 141 5.85 -25.88 8.92
N SER A 142 4.89 -26.66 8.41
CA SER A 142 5.07 -27.58 7.27
C SER A 142 6.26 -28.52 7.41
N HIS A 143 6.55 -29.00 8.62
CA HIS A 143 7.73 -29.85 8.93
C HIS A 143 9.08 -29.25 8.48
N GLY A 144 9.17 -27.91 8.40
CA GLY A 144 10.38 -27.20 7.97
C GLY A 144 10.47 -26.93 6.47
N LEU A 145 9.46 -27.30 5.69
CA LEU A 145 9.40 -26.92 4.26
C LEU A 145 9.19 -25.41 4.12
N VAL A 146 10.00 -24.77 3.27
CA VAL A 146 9.90 -23.35 2.94
C VAL A 146 9.55 -23.18 1.45
N LEU A 147 8.52 -22.39 1.18
CA LEU A 147 8.15 -21.96 -0.16
C LEU A 147 8.41 -20.46 -0.28
N LEU A 148 9.23 -20.06 -1.25
CA LEU A 148 9.38 -18.67 -1.65
C LEU A 148 8.40 -18.39 -2.80
N PRO A 149 7.36 -17.57 -2.60
CA PRO A 149 6.20 -17.53 -3.50
C PRO A 149 6.38 -16.56 -4.68
N TYR A 150 7.61 -16.29 -5.12
CA TYR A 150 7.95 -15.29 -6.15
C TYR A 150 7.72 -15.85 -7.57
N LEU A 151 6.47 -16.18 -7.90
CA LEU A 151 6.15 -16.88 -9.14
C LEU A 151 6.29 -15.99 -10.39
N GLU A 152 6.30 -14.66 -10.23
CA GLU A 152 6.42 -13.68 -11.32
C GLU A 152 7.35 -12.50 -10.97
N GLY A 153 8.42 -12.78 -10.23
CA GLY A 153 9.20 -11.72 -9.59
C GLY A 153 8.45 -11.13 -8.40
N GLU A 154 8.97 -10.07 -7.80
CA GLU A 154 8.39 -9.50 -6.59
C GLU A 154 8.75 -8.01 -6.44
N ARG A 155 7.84 -7.23 -5.81
CA ARG A 155 8.10 -5.84 -5.44
C ARG A 155 8.83 -5.74 -4.10
N THR A 156 8.38 -6.52 -3.12
CA THR A 156 9.00 -6.55 -1.78
C THR A 156 9.30 -7.99 -1.34
N PRO A 157 10.57 -8.43 -1.30
CA PRO A 157 11.76 -7.71 -1.78
C PRO A 157 11.75 -7.53 -3.30
N ASN A 158 12.50 -6.54 -3.81
CA ASN A 158 12.58 -6.29 -5.25
C ASN A 158 13.35 -7.43 -5.93
N LEU A 159 12.62 -8.31 -6.62
CA LEU A 159 13.14 -9.47 -7.34
C LEU A 159 12.66 -9.44 -8.78
N PRO A 160 13.53 -9.78 -9.75
CA PRO A 160 13.18 -9.83 -11.17
C PRO A 160 12.14 -10.91 -11.49
#